data_AF-A0A6V8E0X2-F1
#
_entry.id   AF-A0A6V8E0X2-F1
#
_cell.length_a   1.000
_cell.length_b   1.000
_cell.length_c   1.000
_cell.angle_alpha   90.00
_cell.angle_beta   90.00
_cell.angle_gamma   90.00
#
_symmetry.space_group_name_H-M   'P 1'
#
loop_
_entity.id
_entity.type
_entity.pdbx_description
1 polymer ?
#
loop_
_entity_poly.entity_id
_entity_poly.type
_entity_poly.pdbx_seq_one_letter_code
_entity_poly.pdbx_strand_id
1 'polypeptide(L)'
;MQVVNRKGEREDVRFDAILEKLSSLTDGLDTDWVDAANLTKLTIEGLYDGVTTRELDQLAAETAASLASHHPDYSKLAARICVDDLHRSTKESFSEVVTDLREFIDPESGAHAPLISEEVYEIIMANKEKLDNYIDYGRDFSYDYFGFKTLERSYLLKLNGEVAERPQHMLMRVAVGIHHGDIEKALETYDLMSQGYFTHATPTLFNSGTPTPQMSSCFLLTMQDDSLVGIYDTLKQCALISKSAGGIGLSIHHIRSKGSYIKGTNGESNGIVPMLRVFNDTARYVDQGGGKRKGSIAIYLEPWHPDIIQFLDLRKNHGKEELRARDLFYALWTPDLFMERVEQNADWSFFCPNECPGLQDAYGEEFKQLYESYEAQGLARETIPARTVWDKVVEAQIETGTPYMLYKDSANMKSNQKNLGTIRSSNLCTEIMEYTSKDEVAVCNLASIALPTYVNNETKQFDFQKLYDVTYHVTGNLNRVIDVNYYPVEEARNSNMRHRPIGLGVQGLADTFAMLGMYFESDEAKALNKEIFETIYFAACTASKDAAIVDGPYSSFKGSPASKGLLQFDLWDMNEHSGRWDWDSLKQEIVEHGMRNSLLLAPMPTASTSQILGNNEC
;
A
#
# COMPACT_ATOMS: atom_id res chain seq x y z
N MET A 1 -33.85 -19.03 -30.94
CA MET A 1 -32.47 -19.02 -30.43
C MET A 1 -32.49 -19.78 -29.12
N GLN A 2 -31.54 -20.68 -28.91
CA GLN A 2 -31.45 -21.50 -27.70
C GLN A 2 -30.19 -21.15 -26.91
N VAL A 3 -30.30 -21.13 -25.59
CA VAL A 3 -29.18 -21.01 -24.65
C VAL A 3 -28.86 -22.38 -24.06
N VAL A 4 -27.60 -22.57 -23.64
CA VAL A 4 -27.18 -23.76 -22.90
C VAL A 4 -27.18 -23.44 -21.40
N ASN A 5 -28.04 -24.11 -20.64
CA ASN A 5 -28.11 -23.95 -19.20
C ASN A 5 -26.86 -24.54 -18.51
N ARG A 6 -26.70 -24.29 -17.22
CA ARG A 6 -25.54 -24.78 -16.45
C ARG A 6 -25.44 -26.32 -16.34
N LYS A 7 -26.51 -27.05 -16.67
CA LYS A 7 -26.54 -28.52 -16.76
C LYS A 7 -26.17 -29.04 -18.16
N GLY A 8 -25.92 -28.15 -19.11
CA GLY A 8 -25.62 -28.49 -20.50
C GLY A 8 -26.86 -28.71 -21.37
N GLU A 9 -28.06 -28.42 -20.87
CA GLU A 9 -29.32 -28.60 -21.59
C GLU A 9 -29.67 -27.35 -22.40
N ARG A 10 -30.31 -27.52 -23.56
CA ARG A 10 -30.75 -26.41 -24.41
C ARG A 10 -32.13 -25.93 -24.00
N GLU A 11 -32.27 -24.62 -23.81
CA GLU A 11 -33.52 -23.95 -23.48
C GLU A 11 -33.78 -22.79 -24.45
N ASP A 12 -35.04 -22.50 -24.75
CA ASP A 12 -35.38 -21.36 -25.60
C ASP A 12 -35.12 -20.04 -24.85
N VAL A 13 -34.54 -19.05 -25.54
CA VAL A 13 -34.36 -17.71 -24.97
C VAL A 13 -35.73 -17.08 -24.73
N ARG A 14 -36.02 -16.73 -23.47
CA ARG A 14 -37.28 -16.08 -23.05
C ARG A 14 -36.98 -14.67 -22.54
N PHE A 15 -37.48 -13.66 -23.26
CA PHE A 15 -37.34 -12.25 -22.88
C PHE A 15 -37.80 -12.02 -21.44
N ASP A 16 -39.00 -12.49 -21.10
CA ASP A 16 -39.60 -12.29 -19.78
C ASP A 16 -38.75 -12.88 -18.64
N ALA A 17 -38.06 -13.99 -18.87
CA ALA A 17 -37.21 -14.62 -17.86
C ALA A 17 -35.93 -13.81 -17.61
N ILE A 18 -35.34 -13.23 -18.66
CA ILE A 18 -34.17 -12.35 -18.54
C ILE A 18 -34.60 -11.05 -17.85
N LEU A 19 -35.73 -10.48 -18.26
CA LEU A 19 -36.27 -9.25 -17.67
C LEU A 19 -36.58 -9.43 -16.18
N GLU A 20 -37.25 -10.52 -15.79
CA GLU A 20 -37.59 -10.80 -14.39
C GLU A 20 -36.34 -10.86 -13.52
N LYS A 21 -35.30 -11.54 -14.00
CA LYS A 21 -34.00 -11.61 -13.33
C LYS A 21 -33.31 -10.25 -13.24
N LEU A 22 -33.21 -9.50 -14.33
CA LEU A 22 -32.54 -8.20 -14.30
C LEU A 22 -33.31 -7.20 -13.42
N SER A 23 -34.65 -7.27 -13.42
CA SER A 23 -35.50 -6.43 -12.59
C SER A 23 -35.38 -6.74 -11.10
N SER A 24 -35.14 -8.01 -10.70
CA SER A 24 -34.91 -8.32 -9.28
C SER A 24 -33.60 -7.73 -8.75
N LEU A 25 -32.66 -7.38 -9.64
CA LEU A 25 -31.37 -6.78 -9.29
C LEU A 25 -31.39 -5.24 -9.30
N THR A 26 -32.51 -4.59 -9.64
CA THR A 26 -32.62 -3.12 -9.66
C THR A 26 -33.10 -2.50 -8.34
N ASP A 27 -33.27 -3.29 -7.28
CA ASP A 27 -33.80 -2.78 -6.00
C ASP A 27 -32.92 -1.66 -5.41
N GLY A 28 -33.54 -0.54 -5.04
CA GLY A 28 -32.86 0.66 -4.54
C GLY A 28 -32.00 1.43 -5.56
N LEU A 29 -32.06 1.10 -6.86
CA LEU A 29 -31.45 1.90 -7.92
C LEU A 29 -32.44 2.97 -8.43
N ASP A 30 -31.93 4.03 -9.06
CA ASP A 30 -32.77 5.09 -9.64
C ASP A 30 -33.65 4.56 -10.79
N THR A 31 -34.95 4.42 -10.52
CA THR A 31 -35.94 3.87 -11.46
C THR A 31 -36.27 4.79 -12.63
N ASP A 32 -35.94 6.08 -12.56
CA ASP A 32 -36.16 7.01 -13.66
C ASP A 32 -35.10 6.84 -14.76
N TRP A 33 -33.94 6.28 -14.42
CA TRP A 33 -32.80 6.11 -15.33
C TRP A 33 -32.45 4.64 -15.63
N VAL A 34 -32.61 3.75 -14.65
CA VAL A 34 -32.25 2.33 -14.80
C VAL A 34 -33.43 1.54 -15.35
N ASP A 35 -33.33 1.14 -16.62
CA ASP A 35 -34.36 0.40 -17.34
C ASP A 35 -33.89 -1.03 -17.65
N ALA A 36 -34.36 -1.98 -16.84
CA ALA A 36 -34.08 -3.40 -17.02
C ALA A 36 -34.64 -3.97 -18.33
N ALA A 37 -35.73 -3.42 -18.87
CA ALA A 37 -36.31 -3.89 -20.14
C ALA A 37 -35.45 -3.45 -21.33
N ASN A 38 -34.96 -2.20 -21.32
CA ASN A 38 -34.00 -1.74 -22.31
C ASN A 38 -32.69 -2.54 -22.25
N LEU A 39 -32.15 -2.77 -21.04
CA LEU A 39 -30.97 -3.62 -20.87
C LEU A 39 -31.21 -5.03 -21.43
N THR A 40 -32.34 -5.66 -21.08
CA THR A 40 -32.74 -6.98 -21.60
C THR A 40 -32.71 -7.01 -23.13
N LYS A 41 -33.31 -6.01 -23.76
CA LYS A 41 -33.37 -5.89 -25.22
C LYS A 41 -31.96 -5.82 -25.82
N LEU A 42 -31.10 -4.93 -25.30
CA LEU A 42 -29.73 -4.76 -25.79
C LEU A 42 -28.90 -6.04 -25.61
N THR A 43 -29.07 -6.74 -24.49
CA THR A 43 -28.42 -8.03 -24.25
C THR A 43 -28.83 -9.06 -25.32
N ILE A 44 -30.14 -9.19 -25.60
CA ILE A 44 -30.66 -10.15 -26.58
C ILE A 44 -30.17 -9.86 -28.00
N GLU A 45 -30.04 -8.58 -28.37
CA GLU A 45 -29.50 -8.17 -29.68
C GLU A 45 -28.04 -8.63 -29.89
N GLY A 46 -27.28 -8.84 -28.81
CA GLY A 46 -25.90 -9.34 -28.83
C GLY A 46 -25.75 -10.88 -28.77
N LEU A 47 -26.85 -11.64 -28.63
CA LEU A 47 -26.78 -13.10 -28.45
C LEU A 47 -26.64 -13.87 -29.76
N TYR A 48 -26.05 -15.06 -29.65
CA TYR A 48 -25.98 -16.08 -30.71
C TYR A 48 -26.55 -17.43 -30.25
N ASP A 49 -26.92 -18.29 -31.20
CA ASP A 49 -27.47 -19.61 -30.88
C ASP A 49 -26.44 -20.53 -30.22
N GLY A 50 -26.81 -21.16 -29.10
CA GLY A 50 -25.94 -22.03 -28.32
C GLY A 50 -25.09 -21.31 -27.27
N VAL A 51 -25.28 -20.00 -27.05
CA VAL A 51 -24.64 -19.24 -25.97
C VAL A 51 -24.99 -19.83 -24.61
N THR A 52 -24.01 -19.93 -23.70
CA THR A 52 -24.24 -20.43 -22.35
C THR A 52 -24.93 -19.38 -21.49
N THR A 53 -25.66 -19.83 -20.46
CA THR A 53 -26.23 -18.93 -19.45
C THR A 53 -25.20 -18.07 -18.71
N ARG A 54 -23.94 -18.53 -18.60
CA ARG A 54 -22.83 -17.74 -18.03
C ARG A 54 -22.37 -16.63 -18.98
N GLU A 55 -22.22 -16.94 -20.26
CA GLU A 55 -21.89 -15.93 -21.29
C GLU A 55 -23.03 -14.90 -21.44
N LEU A 56 -24.29 -15.31 -21.28
CA LEU A 56 -25.44 -14.42 -21.23
C LEU A 56 -25.34 -13.42 -20.07
N ASP A 57 -25.04 -13.89 -18.86
CA ASP A 57 -24.90 -13.03 -17.67
C ASP A 57 -23.72 -12.08 -17.80
N GLN A 58 -22.60 -12.55 -18.35
CA GLN A 58 -21.45 -11.71 -18.64
C GLN A 58 -21.79 -10.61 -19.66
N LEU A 59 -22.47 -10.96 -20.75
CA LEU A 59 -22.91 -9.99 -21.75
C LEU A 59 -23.87 -8.95 -21.15
N ALA A 60 -24.80 -9.38 -20.30
CA ALA A 60 -25.73 -8.48 -19.61
C ALA A 60 -24.97 -7.51 -18.69
N ALA A 61 -23.99 -7.99 -17.92
CA ALA A 61 -23.16 -7.16 -17.06
C ALA A 61 -22.29 -6.18 -17.85
N GLU A 62 -21.64 -6.60 -18.92
CA GLU A 62 -20.83 -5.73 -19.79
C GLU A 62 -21.68 -4.66 -20.47
N THR A 63 -22.88 -5.04 -20.92
CA THR A 63 -23.86 -4.10 -21.51
C THR A 63 -24.30 -3.08 -20.47
N ALA A 64 -24.66 -3.51 -19.25
CA ALA A 64 -25.00 -2.61 -18.15
C ALA A 64 -23.83 -1.67 -17.81
N ALA A 65 -22.60 -2.18 -17.72
CA ALA A 65 -21.42 -1.37 -17.43
C ALA A 65 -21.20 -0.26 -18.49
N SER A 66 -21.48 -0.55 -19.77
CA SER A 66 -21.39 0.46 -20.84
C SER A 66 -22.40 1.61 -20.69
N LEU A 67 -23.55 1.33 -20.05
CA LEU A 67 -24.61 2.30 -19.75
C LEU A 67 -24.31 3.15 -18.51
N ALA A 68 -23.21 2.90 -17.78
CA ALA A 68 -22.76 3.76 -16.67
C ALA A 68 -22.50 5.21 -17.11
N SER A 69 -22.22 5.42 -18.40
CA SER A 69 -22.11 6.75 -19.03
C SER A 69 -23.43 7.54 -19.05
N HIS A 70 -24.58 6.85 -18.94
CA HIS A 70 -25.91 7.46 -18.90
C HIS A 70 -26.34 7.73 -17.45
N HIS A 71 -26.13 6.77 -16.55
CA HIS A 71 -26.38 6.93 -15.11
C HIS A 71 -25.47 5.99 -14.29
N PRO A 72 -24.84 6.45 -13.19
CA PRO A 72 -23.87 5.65 -12.43
C PRO A 72 -24.44 4.35 -11.84
N ASP A 73 -25.74 4.29 -11.54
CA ASP A 73 -26.37 3.07 -10.99
C ASP A 73 -26.35 1.87 -11.95
N TYR A 74 -26.15 2.09 -13.25
CA TYR A 74 -25.91 0.97 -14.18
C TYR A 74 -24.60 0.23 -13.85
N SER A 75 -23.59 0.91 -13.29
CA SER A 75 -22.36 0.24 -12.80
C SER A 75 -22.68 -0.68 -11.61
N LYS A 76 -23.57 -0.25 -10.70
CA LYS A 76 -24.04 -1.10 -9.60
C LYS A 76 -24.84 -2.29 -10.14
N LEU A 77 -25.77 -2.06 -11.07
CA LEU A 77 -26.53 -3.15 -11.69
C LEU A 77 -25.61 -4.18 -12.36
N ALA A 78 -24.61 -3.72 -13.12
CA ALA A 78 -23.61 -4.57 -13.74
C ALA A 78 -22.85 -5.43 -12.72
N ALA A 79 -22.47 -4.84 -11.58
CA ALA A 79 -21.85 -5.57 -10.48
C ALA A 79 -22.78 -6.63 -9.90
N ARG A 80 -24.05 -6.26 -9.62
CA ARG A 80 -25.06 -7.17 -9.06
C ARG A 80 -25.32 -8.37 -9.95
N ILE A 81 -25.33 -8.19 -11.28
CA ILE A 81 -25.43 -9.30 -12.26
C ILE A 81 -24.22 -10.25 -12.11
N CYS A 82 -23.01 -9.69 -12.00
CA CYS A 82 -21.80 -10.50 -11.82
C CYS A 82 -21.80 -11.25 -10.48
N VAL A 83 -22.23 -10.59 -9.40
CA VAL A 83 -22.33 -11.18 -8.06
C VAL A 83 -23.35 -12.30 -8.02
N ASP A 84 -24.51 -12.10 -8.64
CA ASP A 84 -25.55 -13.14 -8.76
C ASP A 84 -25.05 -14.36 -9.58
N ASP A 85 -24.28 -14.14 -10.66
CA ASP A 85 -23.61 -15.23 -11.38
C ASP A 85 -22.60 -15.97 -10.51
N LEU A 86 -21.77 -15.22 -9.77
CA LEU A 86 -20.77 -15.76 -8.84
C LEU A 86 -21.42 -16.59 -7.73
N HIS A 87 -22.50 -16.10 -7.12
CA HIS A 87 -23.21 -16.78 -6.03
C HIS A 87 -23.76 -18.14 -6.48
N ARG A 88 -24.29 -18.23 -7.71
CA ARG A 88 -24.72 -19.51 -8.27
C ARG A 88 -23.56 -20.46 -8.63
N SER A 89 -22.36 -19.93 -8.81
CA SER A 89 -21.16 -20.67 -9.23
C SER A 89 -20.25 -21.08 -8.07
N THR A 90 -20.54 -20.60 -6.85
CA THR A 90 -19.75 -20.83 -5.64
C THR A 90 -20.58 -21.48 -4.55
N LYS A 91 -19.93 -22.20 -3.64
CA LYS A 91 -20.60 -22.72 -2.44
C LYS A 91 -20.99 -21.55 -1.54
N GLU A 92 -22.10 -21.71 -0.83
CA GLU A 92 -22.58 -20.68 0.10
C GLU A 92 -21.85 -20.74 1.44
N SER A 93 -21.62 -21.93 2.00
CA SER A 93 -20.94 -22.08 3.29
C SER A 93 -19.47 -21.66 3.19
N PHE A 94 -19.07 -20.73 4.06
CA PHE A 94 -17.68 -20.27 4.16
C PHE A 94 -16.76 -21.40 4.61
N SER A 95 -17.14 -22.16 5.64
CA SER A 95 -16.35 -23.28 6.13
C SER A 95 -16.13 -24.37 5.07
N GLU A 96 -17.13 -24.66 4.23
CA GLU A 96 -16.96 -25.61 3.12
C GLU A 96 -15.97 -25.10 2.05
N VAL A 97 -16.03 -23.82 1.68
CA VAL A 97 -15.07 -23.21 0.74
C VAL A 97 -13.65 -23.27 1.32
N VAL A 98 -13.50 -22.96 2.61
CA VAL A 98 -12.22 -23.04 3.32
C VAL A 98 -11.68 -24.46 3.35
N THR A 99 -12.52 -25.48 3.56
CA THR A 99 -12.12 -26.88 3.43
C THR A 99 -11.64 -27.22 2.01
N ASP A 100 -12.36 -26.80 0.96
CA ASP A 100 -11.94 -27.07 -0.42
C ASP A 100 -10.57 -26.42 -0.73
N LEU A 101 -10.36 -25.18 -0.27
CA LEU A 101 -9.09 -24.47 -0.44
C LEU A 101 -7.95 -25.12 0.35
N ARG A 102 -8.23 -25.65 1.55
CA ARG A 102 -7.26 -26.36 2.38
C ARG A 102 -6.90 -27.72 1.79
N GLU A 103 -7.85 -28.42 1.17
CA GLU A 103 -7.65 -29.74 0.59
C GLU A 103 -7.26 -29.69 -0.90
N PHE A 104 -6.89 -28.51 -1.42
CA PHE A 104 -6.48 -28.35 -2.80
C PHE A 104 -5.29 -29.26 -3.16
N ILE A 105 -5.46 -30.00 -4.25
CA ILE A 105 -4.44 -30.84 -4.86
C ILE A 105 -4.03 -30.17 -6.17
N ASP A 106 -2.75 -29.91 -6.34
CA ASP A 106 -2.22 -29.38 -7.60
C ASP A 106 -2.49 -30.38 -8.74
N PRO A 107 -3.26 -30.01 -9.77
CA PRO A 107 -3.63 -30.93 -10.85
C PRO A 107 -2.43 -31.41 -11.67
N GLU A 108 -1.32 -30.67 -11.68
CA GLU A 108 -0.12 -31.05 -12.44
C GLU A 108 0.76 -32.05 -11.68
N SER A 109 1.11 -31.75 -10.42
CA SER A 109 1.98 -32.63 -9.62
C SER A 109 1.23 -33.73 -8.87
N GLY A 110 -0.08 -33.59 -8.66
CA GLY A 110 -0.87 -34.44 -7.77
C GLY A 110 -0.52 -34.28 -6.29
N ALA A 111 0.29 -33.27 -5.94
CA ALA A 111 0.69 -32.99 -4.58
C ALA A 111 -0.37 -32.15 -3.86
N HIS A 112 -0.46 -32.36 -2.54
CA HIS A 112 -1.25 -31.51 -1.67
C HIS A 112 -0.62 -30.12 -1.59
N ALA A 113 -1.39 -29.10 -2.00
CA ALA A 113 -0.95 -27.72 -2.17
C ALA A 113 -1.95 -26.76 -1.51
N PRO A 114 -2.05 -26.75 -0.18
CA PRO A 114 -3.10 -26.01 0.52
C PRO A 114 -3.02 -24.51 0.22
N LEU A 115 -4.19 -23.87 0.07
CA LEU A 115 -4.30 -22.41 -0.10
C LEU A 115 -4.64 -21.69 1.21
N ILE A 116 -4.98 -22.43 2.25
CA ILE A 116 -5.24 -21.96 3.62
C ILE A 116 -4.23 -22.59 4.58
N SER A 117 -3.73 -21.83 5.56
CA SER A 117 -2.82 -22.37 6.57
C SER A 117 -3.54 -23.35 7.51
N GLU A 118 -2.80 -24.31 8.06
CA GLU A 118 -3.37 -25.28 9.01
C GLU A 118 -3.97 -24.59 10.24
N GLU A 119 -3.23 -23.64 10.82
CA GLU A 119 -3.65 -22.92 12.03
C GLU A 119 -4.98 -22.19 11.80
N VAL A 120 -5.12 -21.45 10.69
CA VAL A 120 -6.34 -20.69 10.40
C VAL A 120 -7.48 -21.64 10.02
N TYR A 121 -7.20 -22.73 9.32
CA TYR A 121 -8.18 -23.77 9.05
C TYR A 121 -8.77 -24.36 10.34
N GLU A 122 -7.92 -24.77 11.29
CA GLU A 122 -8.37 -25.33 12.57
C GLU A 122 -9.25 -24.35 13.35
N ILE A 123 -8.87 -23.06 13.39
CA ILE A 123 -9.64 -22.00 14.05
C ILE A 123 -11.01 -21.81 13.39
N ILE A 124 -11.06 -21.74 12.05
CA ILE A 124 -12.32 -21.60 11.31
C ILE A 124 -13.21 -22.80 11.57
N MET A 125 -12.68 -24.02 11.48
CA MET A 125 -13.46 -25.24 11.67
C MET A 125 -13.97 -25.39 13.10
N ALA A 126 -13.20 -24.98 14.11
CA ALA A 126 -13.63 -24.95 15.51
C ALA A 126 -14.78 -23.96 15.76
N ASN A 127 -14.93 -22.92 14.92
CA ASN A 127 -15.93 -21.86 15.06
C ASN A 127 -16.92 -21.81 13.89
N LYS A 128 -16.99 -22.87 13.06
CA LYS A 128 -17.66 -22.85 11.75
C LYS A 128 -19.12 -22.38 11.79
N GLU A 129 -19.90 -22.85 12.77
CA GLU A 129 -21.32 -22.50 12.86
C GLU A 129 -21.50 -21.02 13.18
N LYS A 130 -20.63 -20.46 14.00
CA LYS A 130 -20.66 -19.03 14.33
C LYS A 130 -20.25 -18.19 13.12
N LEU A 131 -19.17 -18.56 12.44
CA LEU A 131 -18.64 -17.81 11.30
C LEU A 131 -19.59 -17.89 10.08
N ASP A 132 -20.07 -19.08 9.72
CA ASP A 132 -20.99 -19.27 8.58
C ASP A 132 -22.30 -18.49 8.76
N ASN A 133 -22.84 -18.45 9.98
CA ASN A 133 -24.09 -17.74 10.28
C ASN A 133 -23.92 -16.22 10.43
N TYR A 134 -22.69 -15.73 10.65
CA TYR A 134 -22.43 -14.30 10.83
C TYR A 134 -22.24 -13.56 9.50
N ILE A 135 -21.80 -14.26 8.46
CA ILE A 135 -21.56 -13.67 7.15
C ILE A 135 -22.88 -13.17 6.53
N ASP A 136 -22.86 -11.94 6.05
CA ASP A 136 -23.95 -11.30 5.34
C ASP A 136 -23.63 -11.20 3.84
N TYR A 137 -24.11 -12.19 3.07
CA TYR A 137 -23.93 -12.22 1.61
C TYR A 137 -24.67 -11.09 0.86
N GLY A 138 -25.58 -10.38 1.52
CA GLY A 138 -26.19 -9.17 0.95
C GLY A 138 -25.17 -8.07 0.67
N ARG A 139 -24.06 -8.06 1.41
CA ARG A 139 -22.97 -7.09 1.25
C ARG A 139 -22.15 -7.30 -0.02
N ASP A 140 -22.23 -8.45 -0.69
CA ASP A 140 -21.57 -8.61 -2.00
C ASP A 140 -22.20 -7.71 -3.08
N PHE A 141 -23.45 -7.28 -2.89
CA PHE A 141 -24.17 -6.43 -3.85
C PHE A 141 -23.88 -4.92 -3.67
N SER A 142 -22.99 -4.53 -2.74
CA SER A 142 -22.60 -3.13 -2.53
C SER A 142 -21.46 -2.66 -3.43
N TYR A 143 -20.73 -3.57 -4.06
CA TYR A 143 -19.65 -3.23 -5.00
C TYR A 143 -20.19 -2.64 -6.29
N ASP A 144 -19.39 -1.80 -6.94
CA ASP A 144 -19.60 -1.42 -8.33
C ASP A 144 -18.91 -2.40 -9.30
N TYR A 145 -19.13 -2.24 -10.61
CA TYR A 145 -18.66 -3.21 -11.59
C TYR A 145 -17.14 -3.34 -11.60
N PHE A 146 -16.42 -2.21 -11.55
CA PHE A 146 -14.98 -2.19 -11.64
C PHE A 146 -14.32 -2.70 -10.35
N GLY A 147 -14.90 -2.40 -9.19
CA GLY A 147 -14.46 -2.93 -7.90
C GLY A 147 -14.64 -4.44 -7.83
N PHE A 148 -15.81 -4.96 -8.22
CA PHE A 148 -16.05 -6.40 -8.28
C PHE A 148 -15.10 -7.11 -9.27
N LYS A 149 -14.91 -6.56 -10.48
CA LYS A 149 -14.00 -7.14 -11.47
C LYS A 149 -12.55 -7.15 -11.01
N THR A 150 -12.13 -6.13 -10.24
CA THR A 150 -10.81 -6.11 -9.60
C THR A 150 -10.68 -7.25 -8.58
N LEU A 151 -11.69 -7.47 -7.73
CA LEU A 151 -11.73 -8.60 -6.79
C LEU A 151 -11.65 -9.95 -7.50
N GLU A 152 -12.53 -10.19 -8.48
CA GLU A 152 -12.64 -11.42 -9.26
C GLU A 152 -11.33 -11.78 -9.98
N ARG A 153 -10.65 -10.76 -10.52
CA ARG A 153 -9.42 -10.98 -11.28
C ARG A 153 -8.27 -11.45 -10.40
N SER A 154 -8.11 -10.89 -9.21
CA SER A 154 -6.84 -11.00 -8.46
C SER A 154 -6.95 -11.34 -6.97
N TYR A 155 -8.07 -11.07 -6.30
CA TYR A 155 -8.18 -11.16 -4.83
C TYR A 155 -8.89 -12.42 -4.36
N LEU A 156 -9.93 -12.87 -5.08
CA LEU A 156 -10.68 -14.06 -4.71
C LEU A 156 -9.87 -15.31 -5.06
N LEU A 157 -9.66 -16.21 -4.09
CA LEU A 157 -8.92 -17.44 -4.32
C LEU A 157 -9.66 -18.34 -5.32
N LYS A 158 -8.87 -19.04 -6.14
CA LYS A 158 -9.34 -19.85 -7.26
C LYS A 158 -8.95 -21.31 -7.09
N LEU A 159 -9.85 -22.22 -7.47
CA LEU A 159 -9.60 -23.65 -7.59
C LEU A 159 -9.65 -24.02 -9.08
N ASN A 160 -8.57 -24.61 -9.60
CA ASN A 160 -8.47 -25.00 -11.01
C ASN A 160 -8.80 -23.87 -12.01
N GLY A 161 -8.44 -22.63 -11.66
CA GLY A 161 -8.68 -21.44 -12.48
C GLY A 161 -10.06 -20.79 -12.30
N GLU A 162 -10.99 -21.42 -11.59
CA GLU A 162 -12.32 -20.89 -11.30
C GLU A 162 -12.38 -20.27 -9.90
N VAL A 163 -13.14 -19.19 -9.74
CA VAL A 163 -13.28 -18.49 -8.45
C VAL A 163 -14.01 -19.39 -7.44
N ALA A 164 -13.39 -19.59 -6.27
CA ALA A 164 -13.97 -20.36 -5.17
C ALA A 164 -14.54 -19.46 -4.06
N GLU A 165 -13.85 -18.35 -3.76
CA GLU A 165 -14.29 -17.40 -2.73
C GLU A 165 -15.30 -16.38 -3.26
N ARG A 166 -16.35 -16.11 -2.47
CA ARG A 166 -17.11 -14.86 -2.55
C ARG A 166 -16.32 -13.71 -1.87
N PRO A 167 -16.61 -12.43 -2.17
CA PRO A 167 -15.99 -11.32 -1.45
C PRO A 167 -16.14 -11.43 0.06
N GLN A 168 -17.32 -11.81 0.57
CA GLN A 168 -17.49 -12.06 2.01
C GLN A 168 -16.59 -13.16 2.57
N HIS A 169 -16.35 -14.24 1.82
CA HIS A 169 -15.44 -15.32 2.24
C HIS A 169 -14.00 -14.80 2.38
N MET A 170 -13.54 -14.02 1.40
CA MET A 170 -12.23 -13.38 1.46
C MET A 170 -12.11 -12.45 2.69
N LEU A 171 -13.11 -11.62 2.95
CA LEU A 171 -13.09 -10.69 4.08
C LEU A 171 -13.09 -11.43 5.43
N MET A 172 -13.88 -12.50 5.57
CA MET A 172 -13.87 -13.32 6.80
C MET A 172 -12.55 -14.07 6.97
N ARG A 173 -11.98 -14.64 5.89
CA ARG A 173 -10.63 -15.24 5.90
C ARG A 173 -9.59 -14.23 6.38
N VAL A 174 -9.62 -13.00 5.84
CA VAL A 174 -8.68 -11.95 6.22
C VAL A 174 -8.83 -11.61 7.70
N ALA A 175 -10.05 -11.45 8.19
CA ALA A 175 -10.32 -11.10 9.57
C ALA A 175 -9.84 -12.20 10.55
N VAL A 176 -10.17 -13.47 10.28
CA VAL A 176 -9.70 -14.60 11.10
C VAL A 176 -8.19 -14.79 10.96
N GLY A 177 -7.61 -14.58 9.78
CA GLY A 177 -6.16 -14.67 9.58
C GLY A 177 -5.36 -13.60 10.32
N ILE A 178 -5.96 -12.44 10.64
CA ILE A 178 -5.34 -11.43 11.49
C ILE A 178 -5.51 -11.79 12.98
N HIS A 179 -6.75 -12.08 13.40
CA HIS A 179 -7.08 -12.18 14.82
C HIS A 179 -6.95 -13.59 15.41
N HIS A 180 -6.76 -14.60 14.57
CA HIS A 180 -6.69 -16.01 14.94
C HIS A 180 -7.83 -16.37 15.92
N GLY A 181 -7.52 -16.80 17.14
CA GLY A 181 -8.50 -17.25 18.13
C GLY A 181 -9.37 -16.15 18.75
N ASP A 182 -9.08 -14.87 18.52
CA ASP A 182 -9.92 -13.75 18.98
C ASP A 182 -11.08 -13.53 17.99
N ILE A 183 -12.09 -14.39 18.08
CA ILE A 183 -13.23 -14.40 17.16
C ILE A 183 -14.06 -13.12 17.25
N GLU A 184 -14.19 -12.49 18.43
CA GLU A 184 -14.96 -11.24 18.55
C GLU A 184 -14.30 -10.12 17.73
N LYS A 185 -12.98 -9.95 17.83
CA LYS A 185 -12.26 -8.97 16.99
C LYS A 185 -12.25 -9.33 15.51
N ALA A 186 -12.25 -10.62 15.19
CA ALA A 186 -12.42 -11.08 13.81
C ALA A 186 -13.78 -10.65 13.25
N LEU A 187 -14.86 -10.83 13.99
CA LEU A 187 -16.20 -10.43 13.57
C LEU A 187 -16.34 -8.90 13.44
N GLU A 188 -15.81 -8.14 14.40
CA GLU A 188 -15.79 -6.67 14.32
C GLU A 188 -14.99 -6.17 13.10
N THR A 189 -13.85 -6.79 12.82
CA THR A 189 -13.03 -6.50 11.63
C THR A 189 -13.78 -6.84 10.35
N TYR A 190 -14.43 -7.99 10.30
CA TYR A 190 -15.26 -8.41 9.17
C TYR A 190 -16.38 -7.41 8.90
N ASP A 191 -17.12 -6.99 9.93
CA ASP A 191 -18.22 -6.02 9.78
C ASP A 191 -17.73 -4.71 9.21
N LEU A 192 -16.68 -4.13 9.80
CA LEU A 192 -16.15 -2.84 9.36
C LEU A 192 -15.60 -2.88 7.93
N MET A 193 -14.93 -3.97 7.52
CA MET A 193 -14.44 -4.11 6.14
C MET A 193 -15.58 -4.36 5.14
N SER A 194 -16.52 -5.24 5.47
CA SER A 194 -17.63 -5.59 4.55
C SER A 194 -18.67 -4.48 4.42
N GLN A 195 -18.73 -3.55 5.38
CA GLN A 195 -19.49 -2.31 5.30
C GLN A 195 -18.71 -1.17 4.63
N GLY A 196 -17.44 -1.41 4.26
CA GLY A 196 -16.61 -0.47 3.50
C GLY A 196 -15.98 0.67 4.31
N TYR A 197 -15.99 0.63 5.66
CA TYR A 197 -15.43 1.70 6.50
C TYR A 197 -13.91 1.86 6.34
N PHE A 198 -13.22 0.75 6.08
CA PHE A 198 -11.80 0.70 5.79
C PHE A 198 -11.48 -0.56 4.99
N THR A 199 -10.26 -0.63 4.46
CA THR A 199 -9.71 -1.88 3.91
C THR A 199 -8.22 -2.02 4.20
N HIS A 200 -7.77 -3.25 4.41
CA HIS A 200 -6.35 -3.55 4.50
C HIS A 200 -5.68 -3.47 3.12
N ALA A 201 -4.36 -3.27 3.11
CA ALA A 201 -3.62 -3.22 1.85
C ALA A 201 -3.66 -4.57 1.10
N THR A 202 -3.42 -4.51 -0.21
CA THR A 202 -3.48 -5.67 -1.11
C THR A 202 -2.78 -6.94 -0.57
N PRO A 203 -1.54 -6.89 -0.05
CA PRO A 203 -0.87 -8.12 0.41
C PRO A 203 -1.57 -8.78 1.59
N THR A 204 -2.19 -7.99 2.48
CA THR A 204 -3.02 -8.53 3.56
C THR A 204 -4.26 -9.23 3.01
N LEU A 205 -4.96 -8.63 2.04
CA LEU A 205 -6.13 -9.24 1.41
C LEU A 205 -5.79 -10.53 0.65
N PHE A 206 -4.62 -10.56 -0.01
CA PHE A 206 -4.14 -11.74 -0.73
C PHE A 206 -3.72 -12.88 0.19
N ASN A 207 -2.97 -12.58 1.24
CA ASN A 207 -2.17 -13.61 1.92
C ASN A 207 -2.62 -13.89 3.35
N SER A 208 -3.48 -13.08 3.96
CA SER A 208 -4.02 -13.37 5.30
C SER A 208 -4.77 -14.71 5.29
N GLY A 209 -4.46 -15.57 6.26
CA GLY A 209 -5.00 -16.93 6.35
C GLY A 209 -4.36 -17.97 5.41
N THR A 210 -3.37 -17.60 4.59
CA THR A 210 -2.69 -18.53 3.67
C THR A 210 -1.43 -19.13 4.31
N PRO A 211 -0.83 -20.22 3.76
CA PRO A 211 0.34 -20.88 4.35
C PRO A 211 1.59 -20.00 4.52
N THR A 212 1.78 -18.99 3.68
CA THR A 212 2.86 -18.00 3.80
C THR A 212 2.26 -16.60 3.82
N PRO A 213 1.75 -16.14 4.99
CA PRO A 213 0.99 -14.90 5.11
C PRO A 213 1.92 -13.67 5.12
N GLN A 214 2.52 -13.36 3.98
CA GLN A 214 3.25 -12.10 3.80
C GLN A 214 2.22 -10.99 3.56
N MET A 215 1.98 -10.17 4.57
CA MET A 215 0.90 -9.18 4.62
C MET A 215 1.38 -7.73 4.50
N SER A 216 2.69 -7.51 4.68
CA SER A 216 3.31 -6.17 4.59
C SER A 216 3.51 -5.72 3.13
N SER A 217 3.37 -4.42 2.86
CA SER A 217 3.33 -3.91 1.48
C SER A 217 4.67 -3.46 0.92
N CYS A 218 5.51 -2.86 1.75
CA CYS A 218 6.74 -2.23 1.32
C CYS A 218 7.88 -2.53 2.28
N PHE A 219 9.09 -2.51 1.73
CA PHE A 219 10.34 -2.73 2.46
C PHE A 219 11.32 -1.62 2.13
N LEU A 220 12.08 -1.18 3.13
CA LEU A 220 13.13 -0.19 2.95
C LEU A 220 14.47 -0.81 3.30
N LEU A 221 15.44 -0.63 2.41
CA LEU A 221 16.79 -1.15 2.58
C LEU A 221 17.78 0.01 2.47
N THR A 222 18.85 -0.09 3.25
CA THR A 222 20.10 0.58 2.93
C THR A 222 21.06 -0.47 2.39
N MET A 223 21.86 -0.08 1.38
CA MET A 223 22.91 -0.94 0.88
C MET A 223 23.81 -1.41 2.04
N GLN A 224 24.14 -2.71 2.07
CA GLN A 224 24.82 -3.31 3.23
C GLN A 224 26.24 -2.78 3.43
N ASP A 225 26.96 -2.57 2.34
CA ASP A 225 28.35 -2.12 2.33
C ASP A 225 28.77 -1.65 0.94
N ASP A 226 29.77 -0.77 0.87
CA ASP A 226 30.43 -0.39 -0.39
C ASP A 226 31.46 -1.46 -0.80
N SER A 227 30.96 -2.68 -1.01
CA SER A 227 31.74 -3.84 -1.43
C SER A 227 30.90 -4.77 -2.30
N LEU A 228 31.56 -5.61 -3.11
CA LEU A 228 30.85 -6.56 -3.98
C LEU A 228 29.96 -7.51 -3.16
N VAL A 229 30.43 -7.93 -1.98
CA VAL A 229 29.66 -8.80 -1.07
C VAL A 229 28.41 -8.07 -0.58
N GLY A 230 28.55 -6.85 -0.04
CA GLY A 230 27.41 -6.07 0.41
C GLY A 230 26.39 -5.78 -0.69
N ILE A 231 26.85 -5.48 -1.90
CA ILE A 231 25.98 -5.27 -3.07
C ILE A 231 25.17 -6.51 -3.42
N TYR A 232 25.81 -7.69 -3.48
CA TYR A 232 25.12 -8.92 -3.84
C TYR A 232 24.24 -9.49 -2.71
N ASP A 233 24.60 -9.26 -1.44
CA ASP A 233 23.74 -9.58 -0.31
C ASP A 233 22.48 -8.73 -0.32
N THR A 234 22.61 -7.43 -0.59
CA THR A 234 21.47 -6.51 -0.76
C THR A 234 20.61 -6.93 -1.96
N LEU A 235 21.22 -7.30 -3.09
CA LEU A 235 20.48 -7.80 -4.26
C LEU A 235 19.69 -9.07 -3.94
N LYS A 236 20.29 -10.01 -3.19
CA LYS A 236 19.62 -11.22 -2.72
C LYS A 236 18.42 -10.87 -1.83
N GLN A 237 18.58 -9.94 -0.88
CA GLN A 237 17.47 -9.46 -0.05
C GLN A 237 16.33 -8.90 -0.91
N CYS A 238 16.66 -8.03 -1.88
CA CYS A 238 15.67 -7.49 -2.82
C CYS A 238 14.95 -8.58 -3.63
N ALA A 239 15.65 -9.61 -4.09
CA ALA A 239 15.04 -10.72 -4.82
C ALA A 239 14.07 -11.54 -3.96
N LEU A 240 14.41 -11.82 -2.70
CA LEU A 240 13.55 -12.56 -1.76
C LEU A 240 12.29 -11.75 -1.39
N ILE A 241 12.44 -10.44 -1.22
CA ILE A 241 11.33 -9.52 -0.96
C ILE A 241 10.41 -9.42 -2.18
N SER A 242 10.97 -9.21 -3.38
CA SER A 242 10.19 -9.11 -4.62
C SER A 242 9.43 -10.40 -4.93
N LYS A 243 10.04 -11.57 -4.68
CA LYS A 243 9.36 -12.88 -4.82
C LYS A 243 8.04 -12.92 -4.02
N SER A 244 8.02 -12.26 -2.87
CA SER A 244 6.88 -12.21 -1.96
C SER A 244 5.97 -10.99 -2.20
N ALA A 245 6.06 -10.36 -3.38
CA ALA A 245 5.27 -9.21 -3.80
C ALA A 245 5.46 -7.91 -2.99
N GLY A 246 6.59 -7.76 -2.29
CA GLY A 246 6.94 -6.51 -1.61
C GLY A 246 7.53 -5.47 -2.56
N GLY A 247 7.05 -4.22 -2.46
CA GLY A 247 7.71 -3.07 -3.09
C GLY A 247 8.96 -2.65 -2.31
N ILE A 248 9.99 -2.14 -2.97
CA ILE A 248 11.29 -1.85 -2.34
C ILE A 248 11.69 -0.39 -2.51
N GLY A 249 12.11 0.25 -1.42
CA GLY A 249 12.96 1.45 -1.45
C GLY A 249 14.40 1.09 -1.06
N LEU A 250 15.39 1.52 -1.83
CA LEU A 250 16.81 1.19 -1.61
C LEU A 250 17.67 2.45 -1.61
N SER A 251 18.27 2.77 -0.46
CA SER A 251 19.30 3.80 -0.33
C SER A 251 20.66 3.28 -0.79
N ILE A 252 21.32 4.02 -1.68
CA ILE A 252 22.64 3.67 -2.23
C ILE A 252 23.71 4.75 -2.02
N HIS A 253 23.46 5.73 -1.14
CA HIS A 253 24.26 6.95 -0.96
C HIS A 253 25.75 6.71 -0.73
N HIS A 254 26.08 5.60 -0.08
CA HIS A 254 27.45 5.27 0.33
C HIS A 254 28.21 4.40 -0.68
N ILE A 255 27.61 4.05 -1.83
CA ILE A 255 28.33 3.35 -2.90
C ILE A 255 29.28 4.31 -3.59
N ARG A 256 30.55 3.89 -3.79
CA ARG A 256 31.55 4.76 -4.42
C ARG A 256 31.19 5.12 -5.87
N SER A 257 31.42 6.38 -6.23
CA SER A 257 31.16 6.90 -7.58
C SER A 257 32.17 6.37 -8.61
N LYS A 258 31.91 6.63 -9.90
CA LYS A 258 32.82 6.29 -11.00
C LYS A 258 34.23 6.89 -10.80
N GLY A 259 35.27 6.16 -11.20
CA GLY A 259 36.68 6.58 -11.09
C GLY A 259 37.29 6.42 -9.69
N SER A 260 36.51 5.98 -8.69
CA SER A 260 37.00 5.75 -7.33
C SER A 260 37.93 4.55 -7.25
N TYR A 261 39.03 4.68 -6.50
CA TYR A 261 39.98 3.59 -6.33
C TYR A 261 39.38 2.34 -5.66
N ILE A 262 39.73 1.14 -6.16
CA ILE A 262 39.35 -0.14 -5.57
C ILE A 262 40.57 -0.78 -4.92
N LYS A 263 40.59 -0.75 -3.58
CA LYS A 263 41.58 -1.48 -2.77
C LYS A 263 41.48 -2.99 -3.07
N GLY A 264 42.62 -3.62 -3.36
CA GLY A 264 42.73 -5.06 -3.61
C GLY A 264 42.80 -5.46 -5.08
N THR A 265 42.07 -4.79 -5.98
CA THR A 265 42.13 -5.07 -7.44
C THR A 265 43.00 -4.08 -8.20
N ASN A 266 43.40 -2.97 -7.56
CA ASN A 266 44.17 -1.89 -8.16
C ASN A 266 43.53 -1.29 -9.43
N GLY A 267 42.19 -1.32 -9.49
CA GLY A 267 41.37 -0.73 -10.55
C GLY A 267 40.53 0.44 -10.06
N GLU A 268 39.71 0.98 -10.96
CA GLU A 268 38.76 2.05 -10.69
C GLU A 268 37.32 1.55 -10.73
N SER A 269 36.45 2.13 -9.91
CA SER A 269 35.01 1.85 -9.90
C SER A 269 34.34 2.32 -11.19
N ASN A 270 33.40 1.52 -11.68
CA ASN A 270 32.53 1.92 -12.80
C ASN A 270 31.36 2.81 -12.36
N GLY A 271 31.23 3.09 -11.06
CA GLY A 271 30.15 3.88 -10.48
C GLY A 271 28.84 3.11 -10.33
N ILE A 272 27.76 3.83 -10.02
CA ILE A 272 26.46 3.24 -9.68
C ILE A 272 25.70 2.68 -10.89
N VAL A 273 25.95 3.19 -12.11
CA VAL A 273 25.14 2.83 -13.29
C VAL A 273 25.19 1.32 -13.62
N PRO A 274 26.35 0.66 -13.73
CA PRO A 274 26.38 -0.78 -14.00
C PRO A 274 25.79 -1.62 -12.87
N MET A 275 25.96 -1.20 -11.61
CA MET A 275 25.35 -1.85 -10.45
C MET A 275 23.82 -1.81 -10.59
N LEU A 276 23.24 -0.63 -10.86
CA LEU A 276 21.80 -0.46 -10.99
C LEU A 276 21.21 -1.24 -12.17
N ARG A 277 21.98 -1.53 -13.23
CA ARG A 277 21.52 -2.45 -14.28
C ARG A 277 21.31 -3.88 -13.78
N VAL A 278 22.13 -4.35 -12.85
CA VAL A 278 21.93 -5.68 -12.22
C VAL A 278 20.64 -5.69 -11.39
N PHE A 279 20.37 -4.62 -10.64
CA PHE A 279 19.10 -4.47 -9.92
C PHE A 279 17.90 -4.38 -10.87
N ASN A 280 18.03 -3.66 -11.98
CA ASN A 280 17.01 -3.57 -13.02
C ASN A 280 16.64 -4.95 -13.57
N ASP A 281 17.64 -5.72 -14.02
CA ASP A 281 17.39 -7.04 -14.60
C ASP A 281 16.86 -8.03 -13.56
N THR A 282 17.24 -7.87 -12.29
CA THR A 282 16.66 -8.65 -11.18
C THR A 282 15.20 -8.30 -10.94
N ALA A 283 14.82 -7.02 -10.96
CA ALA A 283 13.43 -6.58 -10.84
C ALA A 283 12.55 -7.13 -11.97
N ARG A 284 13.09 -7.23 -13.20
CA ARG A 284 12.42 -7.85 -14.35
C ARG A 284 12.31 -9.37 -14.24
N TYR A 285 13.33 -10.02 -13.68
CA TYR A 285 13.37 -11.48 -13.56
C TYR A 285 12.43 -11.99 -12.47
N VAL A 286 12.44 -11.33 -11.29
CA VAL A 286 11.61 -11.70 -10.14
C VAL A 286 10.29 -10.95 -10.19
N ASP A 287 9.47 -11.31 -11.18
CA ASP A 287 8.10 -10.84 -11.34
C ASP A 287 7.21 -11.42 -10.22
N GLN A 288 6.44 -10.56 -9.55
CA GLN A 288 5.83 -10.89 -8.26
C GLN A 288 4.65 -11.87 -8.45
N GLY A 289 4.65 -12.96 -7.67
CA GLY A 289 3.50 -13.86 -7.53
C GLY A 289 3.05 -14.57 -8.82
N GLY A 290 3.98 -14.88 -9.73
CA GLY A 290 3.66 -15.57 -11.01
C GLY A 290 3.08 -14.63 -12.08
N GLY A 291 3.51 -13.37 -12.10
CA GLY A 291 3.02 -12.35 -13.05
C GLY A 291 1.81 -11.56 -12.56
N LYS A 292 1.47 -11.63 -11.26
CA LYS A 292 0.40 -10.82 -10.66
C LYS A 292 0.77 -9.34 -10.62
N ARG A 293 2.06 -9.00 -10.39
CA ARG A 293 2.58 -7.62 -10.36
C ARG A 293 4.07 -7.57 -10.71
N LYS A 294 4.52 -6.56 -11.45
CA LYS A 294 5.94 -6.35 -11.75
C LYS A 294 6.77 -6.02 -10.51
N GLY A 295 7.93 -6.66 -10.36
CA GLY A 295 8.92 -6.29 -9.35
C GLY A 295 9.29 -4.80 -9.49
N SER A 296 9.23 -4.05 -8.39
CA SER A 296 9.38 -2.59 -8.41
C SER A 296 10.31 -2.12 -7.28
N ILE A 297 11.38 -1.43 -7.66
CA ILE A 297 12.42 -0.92 -6.76
C ILE A 297 12.62 0.58 -7.02
N ALA A 298 12.46 1.40 -5.99
CA ALA A 298 12.85 2.80 -5.98
C ALA A 298 14.26 2.97 -5.41
N ILE A 299 15.15 3.57 -6.18
CA ILE A 299 16.53 3.85 -5.79
C ILE A 299 16.61 5.28 -5.27
N TYR A 300 17.18 5.45 -4.08
CA TYR A 300 17.37 6.74 -3.42
C TYR A 300 18.83 7.16 -3.49
N LEU A 301 19.08 8.39 -3.94
CA LEU A 301 20.41 8.99 -4.00
C LEU A 301 20.40 10.45 -3.50
N GLU A 302 21.37 10.83 -2.68
CA GLU A 302 21.55 12.23 -2.28
C GLU A 302 22.25 13.05 -3.40
N PRO A 303 21.87 14.34 -3.61
CA PRO A 303 22.31 15.12 -4.76
C PRO A 303 23.80 15.53 -4.74
N TRP A 304 24.53 15.29 -3.64
CA TRP A 304 25.99 15.49 -3.57
C TRP A 304 26.79 14.33 -4.19
N HIS A 305 26.14 13.22 -4.55
CA HIS A 305 26.84 12.08 -5.13
C HIS A 305 27.34 12.39 -6.55
N PRO A 306 28.62 12.12 -6.91
CA PRO A 306 29.18 12.50 -8.22
C PRO A 306 28.49 11.87 -9.43
N ASP A 307 27.89 10.70 -9.28
CA ASP A 307 27.16 10.04 -10.37
C ASP A 307 25.70 10.54 -10.52
N ILE A 308 25.30 11.63 -9.84
CA ILE A 308 23.90 12.12 -9.82
C ILE A 308 23.38 12.48 -11.21
N ILE A 309 24.20 13.06 -12.07
CA ILE A 309 23.77 13.45 -13.42
C ILE A 309 23.43 12.21 -14.25
N GLN A 310 24.25 11.16 -14.19
CA GLN A 310 23.96 9.91 -14.88
C GLN A 310 22.78 9.17 -14.25
N PHE A 311 22.59 9.27 -12.94
CA PHE A 311 21.43 8.73 -12.22
C PHE A 311 20.11 9.31 -12.76
N LEU A 312 20.05 10.63 -12.97
CA LEU A 312 18.87 11.32 -13.53
C LEU A 312 18.54 10.89 -14.97
N ASP A 313 19.52 10.40 -15.72
CA ASP A 313 19.33 9.95 -17.10
C ASP A 313 18.87 8.48 -17.21
N LEU A 314 18.89 7.68 -16.13
CA LEU A 314 18.71 6.22 -16.20
C LEU A 314 17.34 5.78 -16.72
N ARG A 315 16.29 6.59 -16.48
CA ARG A 315 14.92 6.31 -16.92
C ARG A 315 14.56 6.96 -18.26
N LYS A 316 15.42 7.80 -18.83
CA LYS A 316 15.13 8.49 -20.10
C LYS A 316 14.94 7.49 -21.24
N ASN A 317 13.99 7.78 -22.13
CA ASN A 317 13.68 6.89 -23.25
C ASN A 317 14.78 6.89 -24.32
N HIS A 318 15.42 8.04 -24.54
CA HIS A 318 16.54 8.20 -25.48
C HIS A 318 17.90 7.95 -24.81
N GLY A 319 18.96 7.87 -25.62
CA GLY A 319 20.34 7.65 -25.19
C GLY A 319 20.81 6.20 -25.29
N LYS A 320 21.98 5.90 -24.71
CA LYS A 320 22.64 4.61 -24.84
C LYS A 320 22.05 3.57 -23.88
N GLU A 321 21.68 2.40 -24.38
CA GLU A 321 20.98 1.37 -23.61
C GLU A 321 21.83 0.83 -22.45
N GLU A 322 23.15 0.76 -22.61
CA GLU A 322 24.06 0.36 -21.56
C GLU A 322 24.13 1.32 -20.37
N LEU A 323 23.52 2.51 -20.49
CA LEU A 323 23.39 3.54 -19.46
C LEU A 323 21.92 3.73 -19.04
N ARG A 324 21.08 2.70 -19.16
CA ARG A 324 19.66 2.75 -18.82
C ARG A 324 19.26 1.61 -17.89
N ALA A 325 18.26 1.90 -17.05
CA ALA A 325 17.65 0.97 -16.10
C ALA A 325 16.19 1.39 -15.86
N ARG A 326 15.35 1.27 -16.90
CA ARG A 326 14.01 1.88 -16.94
C ARG A 326 12.96 1.17 -16.09
N ASP A 327 13.23 -0.05 -15.64
CA ASP A 327 12.34 -0.81 -14.76
C ASP A 327 12.55 -0.45 -13.27
N LEU A 328 13.55 0.38 -12.98
CA LEU A 328 13.74 1.00 -11.67
C LEU A 328 13.05 2.36 -11.59
N PHE A 329 12.65 2.73 -10.38
CA PHE A 329 12.21 4.08 -10.02
C PHE A 329 13.35 4.83 -9.34
N TYR A 330 13.33 6.15 -9.42
CA TYR A 330 14.42 7.00 -8.94
C TYR A 330 13.88 8.09 -8.03
N ALA A 331 14.61 8.38 -6.96
CA ALA A 331 14.24 9.34 -5.96
C ALA A 331 15.47 10.10 -5.46
N LEU A 332 15.29 11.41 -5.24
CA LEU A 332 16.27 12.24 -4.56
C LEU A 332 15.98 12.29 -3.06
N TRP A 333 17.04 12.05 -2.28
CA TRP A 333 17.03 12.25 -0.83
C TRP A 333 17.78 13.56 -0.53
N THR A 334 17.03 14.66 -0.56
CA THR A 334 17.59 16.00 -0.72
C THR A 334 17.82 16.68 0.64
N PRO A 335 19.06 17.05 1.00
CA PRO A 335 19.32 17.91 2.15
C PRO A 335 18.86 19.34 1.87
N ASP A 336 18.44 20.07 2.91
CA ASP A 336 17.98 21.46 2.83
C ASP A 336 19.09 22.35 2.25
N LEU A 337 20.35 22.08 2.58
CA LEU A 337 21.52 22.80 2.04
C LEU A 337 21.55 22.82 0.50
N PHE A 338 21.14 21.75 -0.17
CA PHE A 338 21.08 21.75 -1.64
C PHE A 338 20.06 22.77 -2.14
N MET A 339 18.87 22.81 -1.53
CA MET A 339 17.83 23.75 -1.90
C MET A 339 18.23 25.19 -1.58
N GLU A 340 18.89 25.44 -0.44
CA GLU A 340 19.48 26.75 -0.10
C GLU A 340 20.46 27.22 -1.20
N ARG A 341 21.37 26.34 -1.64
CA ARG A 341 22.37 26.65 -2.67
C ARG A 341 21.72 26.91 -4.04
N VAL A 342 20.65 26.20 -4.39
CA VAL A 342 19.86 26.43 -5.62
C VAL A 342 19.20 27.81 -5.60
N GLU A 343 18.53 28.15 -4.49
CA GLU A 343 17.85 29.43 -4.32
C GLU A 343 18.84 30.60 -4.41
N GLN A 344 19.95 30.50 -3.69
CA GLN A 344 21.01 31.52 -3.62
C GLN A 344 21.88 31.60 -4.89
N ASN A 345 21.68 30.70 -5.87
CA ASN A 345 22.52 30.56 -7.05
C ASN A 345 24.01 30.37 -6.69
N ALA A 346 24.25 29.56 -5.65
CA ALA A 346 25.58 29.21 -5.17
C ALA A 346 26.12 27.96 -5.87
N ASP A 347 27.37 27.63 -5.59
CA ASP A 347 28.02 26.42 -6.06
C ASP A 347 27.62 25.19 -5.24
N TRP A 348 27.68 24.03 -5.89
CA TRP A 348 27.42 22.70 -5.33
C TRP A 348 28.58 21.76 -5.64
N SER A 349 29.15 21.17 -4.59
CA SER A 349 30.28 20.24 -4.66
C SER A 349 29.83 18.78 -4.61
N PHE A 350 30.49 17.94 -5.42
CA PHE A 350 30.25 16.50 -5.46
C PHE A 350 31.33 15.72 -4.72
N PHE A 351 30.92 14.77 -3.89
CA PHE A 351 31.81 14.01 -3.02
C PHE A 351 31.62 12.51 -3.17
N CYS A 352 32.70 11.78 -3.45
CA CYS A 352 32.63 10.32 -3.40
C CYS A 352 32.54 9.86 -1.93
N PRO A 353 31.57 9.00 -1.57
CA PRO A 353 31.40 8.56 -0.19
C PRO A 353 32.58 7.77 0.38
N ASN A 354 33.43 7.17 -0.48
CA ASN A 354 34.66 6.51 -0.05
C ASN A 354 35.76 7.53 0.36
N GLU A 355 35.71 8.76 -0.15
CA GLU A 355 36.65 9.85 0.21
C GLU A 355 36.10 10.73 1.32
N CYS A 356 34.78 10.95 1.32
CA CYS A 356 34.06 11.82 2.25
C CYS A 356 32.94 11.02 2.96
N PRO A 357 33.28 10.09 3.86
CA PRO A 357 32.31 9.21 4.49
C PRO A 357 31.45 9.93 5.54
N GLY A 358 30.20 9.50 5.71
CA GLY A 358 29.35 9.94 6.83
C GLY A 358 28.34 11.03 6.47
N LEU A 359 28.38 11.60 5.27
CA LEU A 359 27.35 12.54 4.80
C LEU A 359 25.94 11.92 4.84
N GLN A 360 25.81 10.63 4.50
CA GLN A 360 24.53 9.91 4.60
C GLN A 360 24.06 9.65 6.04
N ASP A 361 24.94 9.81 7.02
CA ASP A 361 24.69 9.54 8.44
C ASP A 361 24.44 10.82 9.25
N ALA A 362 24.60 11.99 8.63
CA ALA A 362 24.30 13.30 9.21
C ALA A 362 23.11 13.96 8.50
N TYR A 363 22.38 14.83 9.19
CA TYR A 363 21.29 15.65 8.63
C TYR A 363 21.26 17.04 9.31
N GLY A 364 20.55 17.99 8.70
CA GLY A 364 20.44 19.36 9.18
C GLY A 364 21.79 20.04 9.36
N GLU A 365 22.00 20.69 10.51
CA GLU A 365 23.22 21.44 10.80
C GLU A 365 24.48 20.56 10.85
N GLU A 366 24.38 19.31 11.33
CA GLU A 366 25.51 18.38 11.35
C GLU A 366 25.95 18.04 9.92
N PHE A 367 24.99 17.80 9.01
CA PHE A 367 25.28 17.57 7.60
C PHE A 367 25.95 18.79 6.97
N LYS A 368 25.42 19.99 7.23
CA LYS A 368 25.96 21.24 6.68
C LYS A 368 27.41 21.46 7.07
N GLN A 369 27.71 21.32 8.37
CA GLN A 369 29.08 21.47 8.88
C GLN A 369 30.02 20.44 8.27
N LEU A 370 29.60 19.17 8.18
CA LEU A 370 30.41 18.11 7.59
C LEU A 370 30.68 18.36 6.11
N TYR A 371 29.64 18.70 5.35
CA TYR A 371 29.72 19.01 3.92
C TYR A 371 30.66 20.19 3.64
N GLU A 372 30.48 21.32 4.34
CA GLU A 372 31.31 22.52 4.18
C GLU A 372 32.76 22.27 4.64
N SER A 373 32.98 21.38 5.61
CA SER A 373 34.33 20.97 6.01
C SER A 373 35.06 20.22 4.89
N TYR A 374 34.35 19.41 4.10
CA TYR A 374 34.93 18.72 2.94
C TYR A 374 35.18 19.66 1.76
N GLU A 375 34.30 20.66 1.56
CA GLU A 375 34.55 21.76 0.62
C GLU A 375 35.85 22.50 1.00
N ALA A 376 36.00 22.89 2.27
CA ALA A 376 37.17 23.61 2.77
C ALA A 376 38.49 22.82 2.67
N GLN A 377 38.41 21.48 2.73
CA GLN A 377 39.56 20.59 2.54
C GLN A 377 39.92 20.37 1.07
N GLY A 378 39.12 20.86 0.13
CA GLY A 378 39.35 20.67 -1.31
C GLY A 378 39.13 19.23 -1.78
N LEU A 379 38.25 18.48 -1.10
CA LEU A 379 37.97 17.07 -1.42
C LEU A 379 36.88 16.90 -2.49
N ALA A 380 36.29 18.00 -2.95
CA ALA A 380 35.27 17.96 -4.01
C ALA A 380 35.88 17.43 -5.30
N ARG A 381 35.26 16.41 -5.90
CA ARG A 381 35.69 15.89 -7.21
C ARG A 381 35.39 16.86 -8.34
N GLU A 382 34.27 17.54 -8.20
CA GLU A 382 33.78 18.55 -9.11
C GLU A 382 32.90 19.52 -8.32
N THR A 383 32.83 20.77 -8.78
CA THR A 383 31.96 21.79 -8.22
C THR A 383 31.36 22.58 -9.37
N ILE A 384 30.03 22.68 -9.40
CA ILE A 384 29.27 23.38 -10.44
C ILE A 384 28.18 24.23 -9.78
N PRO A 385 27.59 25.21 -10.49
CA PRO A 385 26.44 25.94 -9.96
C PRO A 385 25.30 24.98 -9.59
N ALA A 386 24.72 25.13 -8.40
CA ALA A 386 23.65 24.26 -7.90
C ALA A 386 22.43 24.24 -8.84
N ARG A 387 22.14 25.38 -9.49
CA ARG A 387 21.08 25.49 -10.50
C ARG A 387 21.28 24.58 -11.71
N THR A 388 22.53 24.30 -12.10
CA THR A 388 22.81 23.35 -13.20
C THR A 388 22.35 21.94 -12.84
N VAL A 389 22.53 21.52 -11.58
CA VAL A 389 22.01 20.24 -11.07
C VAL A 389 20.49 20.27 -11.04
N TRP A 390 19.91 21.35 -10.52
CA TRP A 390 18.46 21.53 -10.44
C TRP A 390 17.79 21.48 -11.82
N ASP A 391 18.35 22.14 -12.83
CA ASP A 391 17.85 22.11 -14.20
C ASP A 391 17.81 20.67 -14.74
N LYS A 392 18.80 19.85 -14.40
CA LYS A 392 18.83 18.42 -14.78
C LYS A 392 17.77 17.59 -14.06
N VAL A 393 17.48 17.90 -12.79
CA VAL A 393 16.38 17.27 -12.04
C VAL A 393 15.04 17.58 -12.72
N VAL A 394 14.79 18.86 -13.02
CA VAL A 394 13.55 19.31 -13.67
C VAL A 394 13.42 18.72 -15.09
N GLU A 395 14.51 18.68 -15.87
CA GLU A 395 14.53 18.05 -17.20
C GLU A 395 14.11 16.58 -17.12
N ALA A 396 14.68 15.82 -16.18
CA ALA A 396 14.32 14.41 -15.98
C ALA A 396 12.85 14.24 -15.56
N GLN A 397 12.34 15.11 -14.69
CA GLN A 397 10.94 15.10 -14.27
C GLN A 397 9.98 15.42 -15.41
N ILE A 398 10.30 16.40 -16.27
CA ILE A 398 9.51 16.72 -17.46
C ILE A 398 9.47 15.52 -18.42
N GLU A 399 10.59 14.84 -18.63
CA GLU A 399 10.68 13.72 -19.57
C GLU A 399 10.07 12.41 -19.05
N THR A 400 10.11 12.18 -17.73
CA THR A 400 9.84 10.84 -17.16
C THR A 400 8.88 10.81 -15.98
N GLY A 401 8.51 11.97 -15.42
CA GLY A 401 7.77 12.09 -14.16
C GLY A 401 8.60 11.81 -12.90
N THR A 402 9.90 11.54 -13.04
CA THR A 402 10.83 11.18 -11.95
C THR A 402 12.17 11.92 -12.13
N PRO A 403 13.02 12.07 -11.10
CA PRO A 403 12.97 11.43 -9.79
C PRO A 403 11.88 11.98 -8.87
N TYR A 404 11.46 11.16 -7.90
CA TYR A 404 10.71 11.64 -6.74
C TYR A 404 11.55 12.64 -5.94
N MET A 405 10.88 13.57 -5.24
CA MET A 405 11.54 14.58 -4.40
C MET A 405 11.22 14.32 -2.94
N LEU A 406 12.24 14.06 -2.13
CA LEU A 406 12.09 13.89 -0.70
C LEU A 406 13.12 14.76 0.04
N TYR A 407 12.70 15.32 1.17
CA TYR A 407 13.52 16.25 1.95
C TYR A 407 14.08 15.55 3.18
N LYS A 408 15.36 15.18 3.11
CA LYS A 408 16.10 14.40 4.11
C LYS A 408 16.00 15.01 5.50
N ASP A 409 16.21 16.32 5.61
CA ASP A 409 16.27 16.99 6.90
C ASP A 409 14.89 17.08 7.53
N SER A 410 13.85 17.40 6.74
CA SER A 410 12.45 17.32 7.18
C SER A 410 12.07 15.93 7.69
N ALA A 411 12.43 14.86 6.95
CA ALA A 411 12.12 13.49 7.36
C ALA A 411 12.81 13.09 8.66
N ASN A 412 14.09 13.45 8.83
CA ASN A 412 14.87 13.09 10.01
C ASN A 412 14.53 13.94 11.25
N MET A 413 14.32 15.25 11.08
CA MET A 413 14.01 16.14 12.19
C MET A 413 12.66 15.79 12.83
N LYS A 414 11.69 15.36 12.00
CA LYS A 414 10.28 15.18 12.34
C LYS A 414 9.86 13.70 12.43
N SER A 415 10.81 12.79 12.63
CA SER A 415 10.52 11.38 12.83
C SER A 415 10.54 11.01 14.31
N ASN A 416 9.55 10.25 14.75
CA ASN A 416 9.55 9.62 16.07
C ASN A 416 10.63 8.52 16.19
N GLN A 417 11.20 8.05 15.08
CA GLN A 417 12.31 7.10 15.04
C GLN A 417 13.69 7.77 15.05
N LYS A 418 13.78 9.11 15.19
CA LYS A 418 15.08 9.84 15.13
C LYS A 418 16.10 9.41 16.20
N ASN A 419 15.68 8.69 17.23
CA ASN A 419 16.57 8.12 18.25
C ASN A 419 17.32 6.86 17.78
N LEU A 420 16.96 6.28 16.63
CA LEU A 420 17.60 5.09 16.05
C LEU A 420 18.85 5.45 15.22
N GLY A 421 18.86 6.64 14.63
CA GLY A 421 19.89 7.13 13.73
C GLY A 421 19.26 7.86 12.54
N THR A 422 20.10 8.19 11.55
CA THR A 422 19.66 8.89 10.34
C THR A 422 18.90 7.96 9.40
N ILE A 423 17.67 8.34 9.09
CA ILE A 423 16.83 7.74 8.04
C ILE A 423 17.42 8.12 6.68
N ARG A 424 17.67 7.09 5.85
CA ARG A 424 18.42 7.23 4.60
C ARG A 424 17.56 7.20 3.34
N SER A 425 16.28 6.87 3.42
CA SER A 425 15.39 6.81 2.24
C SER A 425 13.93 6.72 2.66
N SER A 426 13.05 6.69 1.67
CA SER A 426 11.67 6.23 1.80
C SER A 426 11.47 4.88 1.09
N ASN A 427 10.24 4.38 1.05
CA ASN A 427 9.82 3.19 0.29
C ASN A 427 9.58 3.45 -1.21
N LEU A 428 8.96 2.50 -1.93
CA LEU A 428 8.60 2.63 -3.34
C LEU A 428 7.67 3.82 -3.65
N CYS A 429 6.72 4.13 -2.75
CA CYS A 429 5.64 5.08 -2.98
C CYS A 429 5.80 6.42 -2.23
N THR A 430 6.93 6.62 -1.56
CA THR A 430 7.37 7.89 -0.93
C THR A 430 6.65 8.32 0.36
N GLU A 431 5.78 7.48 0.92
CA GLU A 431 5.00 7.78 2.14
C GLU A 431 5.65 7.29 3.45
N ILE A 432 6.62 6.36 3.37
CA ILE A 432 7.20 5.70 4.55
C ILE A 432 8.60 6.22 4.87
N MET A 433 8.75 6.81 6.05
CA MET A 433 10.02 7.35 6.56
C MET A 433 10.52 6.53 7.75
N GLU A 434 11.05 5.35 7.48
CA GLU A 434 11.52 4.41 8.51
C GLU A 434 13.05 4.22 8.48
N TYR A 435 13.61 3.99 9.66
CA TYR A 435 15.04 3.73 9.84
C TYR A 435 15.48 2.40 9.21
N THR A 436 16.70 2.36 8.67
CA THR A 436 17.31 1.17 8.08
C THR A 436 18.79 1.07 8.45
N SER A 437 19.27 -0.15 8.61
CA SER A 437 20.66 -0.46 8.94
C SER A 437 21.10 -1.77 8.25
N LYS A 438 22.28 -2.27 8.60
CA LYS A 438 22.76 -3.58 8.10
C LYS A 438 21.88 -4.74 8.59
N ASP A 439 21.40 -4.64 9.83
CA ASP A 439 20.61 -5.65 10.52
C ASP A 439 19.10 -5.36 10.53
N GLU A 440 18.66 -4.26 9.90
CA GLU A 440 17.27 -3.83 9.86
C GLU A 440 16.84 -3.40 8.46
N VAL A 441 15.90 -4.18 7.91
CA VAL A 441 15.13 -3.83 6.72
C VAL A 441 13.77 -3.34 7.21
N ALA A 442 13.42 -2.09 6.97
CA ALA A 442 12.17 -1.55 7.49
C ALA A 442 10.96 -2.14 6.76
N VAL A 443 9.80 -2.21 7.42
CA VAL A 443 8.63 -2.95 6.94
C VAL A 443 7.37 -2.14 7.17
N CYS A 444 6.59 -1.99 6.10
CA CYS A 444 5.39 -1.18 6.13
C CYS A 444 4.10 -2.04 6.17
N ASN A 445 3.30 -1.86 7.23
CA ASN A 445 2.03 -2.55 7.46
C ASN A 445 0.88 -1.54 7.28
N LEU A 446 0.04 -1.74 6.25
CA LEU A 446 -0.81 -0.68 5.70
C LEU A 446 -2.30 -1.02 5.70
N ALA A 447 -3.12 -0.02 6.04
CA ALA A 447 -4.57 -0.02 5.81
C ALA A 447 -5.04 1.39 5.48
N SER A 448 -6.16 1.51 4.76
CA SER A 448 -6.74 2.79 4.36
C SER A 448 -8.18 2.93 4.83
N ILE A 449 -8.52 4.10 5.37
CA ILE A 449 -9.86 4.45 5.84
C ILE A 449 -10.65 5.09 4.69
N ALA A 450 -11.88 4.63 4.45
CA ALA A 450 -12.74 5.15 3.40
C ALA A 450 -13.56 6.35 3.89
N LEU A 451 -13.00 7.55 3.74
CA LEU A 451 -13.57 8.80 4.26
C LEU A 451 -15.04 9.07 3.87
N PRO A 452 -15.53 8.68 2.68
CA PRO A 452 -16.93 8.92 2.30
C PRO A 452 -17.95 8.26 3.22
N THR A 453 -17.58 7.14 3.85
CA THR A 453 -18.49 6.37 4.74
C THR A 453 -18.81 7.08 6.05
N TYR A 454 -18.06 8.13 6.40
CA TYR A 454 -18.26 8.94 7.60
C TYR A 454 -19.09 10.20 7.33
N VAL A 455 -19.53 10.41 6.09
CA VAL A 455 -20.43 11.52 5.74
C VAL A 455 -21.88 11.07 5.90
N ASN A 456 -22.63 11.76 6.75
CA ASN A 456 -24.08 11.60 6.80
C ASN A 456 -24.71 12.34 5.61
N ASN A 457 -25.30 11.59 4.68
CA ASN A 457 -25.88 12.13 3.45
C ASN A 457 -27.09 13.05 3.68
N GLU A 458 -27.83 12.88 4.77
CA GLU A 458 -29.02 13.66 5.10
C GLU A 458 -28.64 14.98 5.78
N THR A 459 -27.76 14.92 6.79
CA THR A 459 -27.37 16.11 7.57
C THR A 459 -26.20 16.87 6.95
N LYS A 460 -25.49 16.28 5.98
CA LYS A 460 -24.25 16.80 5.39
C LYS A 460 -23.21 17.13 6.46
N GLN A 461 -23.08 16.25 7.45
CA GLN A 461 -22.09 16.34 8.52
C GLN A 461 -21.12 15.17 8.45
N PHE A 462 -19.88 15.41 8.90
CA PHE A 462 -18.84 14.40 9.02
C PHE A 462 -18.81 13.82 10.44
N ASP A 463 -18.87 12.49 10.57
CA ASP A 463 -18.88 11.79 11.85
C ASP A 463 -17.46 11.47 12.35
N PHE A 464 -16.91 12.40 13.11
CA PHE A 464 -15.58 12.27 13.70
C PHE A 464 -15.50 11.21 14.80
N GLN A 465 -16.59 10.90 15.50
CA GLN A 465 -16.56 9.87 16.54
C GLN A 465 -16.47 8.49 15.90
N LYS A 466 -17.26 8.23 14.86
CA LYS A 466 -17.17 6.98 14.11
C LYS A 466 -15.79 6.82 13.44
N LEU A 467 -15.21 7.91 12.92
CA LEU A 467 -13.85 7.91 12.40
C LEU A 467 -12.82 7.51 13.48
N TYR A 468 -12.96 8.07 14.69
CA TYR A 468 -12.12 7.70 15.82
C TYR A 468 -12.24 6.21 16.14
N ASP A 469 -13.47 5.70 16.31
CA ASP A 469 -13.73 4.31 16.72
C ASP A 469 -13.15 3.31 15.71
N VAL A 470 -13.37 3.55 14.41
CA VAL A 470 -12.82 2.70 13.35
C VAL A 470 -11.31 2.78 13.31
N THR A 471 -10.73 3.99 13.39
CA THR A 471 -9.27 4.15 13.35
C THR A 471 -8.60 3.45 14.53
N TYR A 472 -9.19 3.53 15.73
CA TYR A 472 -8.71 2.83 16.91
C TYR A 472 -8.65 1.31 16.66
N HIS A 473 -9.71 0.74 16.10
CA HIS A 473 -9.76 -0.69 15.77
C HIS A 473 -8.74 -1.10 14.69
N VAL A 474 -8.64 -0.33 13.61
CA VAL A 474 -7.70 -0.61 12.50
C VAL A 474 -6.24 -0.53 12.98
N THR A 475 -5.94 0.39 13.90
CA THR A 475 -4.63 0.46 14.57
C THR A 475 -4.29 -0.86 15.26
N GLY A 476 -5.25 -1.42 16.00
CA GLY A 476 -5.13 -2.74 16.62
C GLY A 476 -4.90 -3.86 15.61
N ASN A 477 -5.63 -3.83 14.47
CA ASN A 477 -5.46 -4.81 13.39
C ASN A 477 -4.04 -4.77 12.81
N LEU A 478 -3.51 -3.58 12.49
CA LEU A 478 -2.17 -3.42 11.95
C LEU A 478 -1.08 -3.82 12.96
N ASN A 479 -1.28 -3.52 14.26
CA ASN A 479 -0.38 -4.01 15.29
C ASN A 479 -0.37 -5.54 15.36
N ARG A 480 -1.52 -6.19 15.16
CA ARG A 480 -1.62 -7.66 15.13
C ARG A 480 -0.95 -8.25 13.90
N VAL A 481 -1.10 -7.62 12.73
CA VAL A 481 -0.44 -8.01 11.47
C VAL A 481 1.07 -8.18 11.67
N ILE A 482 1.73 -7.31 12.45
CA ILE A 482 3.17 -7.42 12.75
C ILE A 482 3.54 -8.80 13.33
N ASP A 483 2.70 -9.35 14.21
CA ASP A 483 3.02 -10.60 14.90
C ASP A 483 2.72 -11.85 14.06
N VAL A 484 1.71 -11.79 13.20
CA VAL A 484 1.27 -12.93 12.36
C VAL A 484 1.89 -12.92 10.95
N ASN A 485 2.59 -11.86 10.58
CA ASN A 485 3.22 -11.74 9.27
C ASN A 485 4.38 -12.73 9.06
N TYR A 486 4.47 -13.27 7.84
CA TYR A 486 5.66 -13.96 7.37
C TYR A 486 6.69 -12.98 6.81
N TYR A 487 7.91 -12.99 7.36
CA TYR A 487 9.00 -12.11 6.91
C TYR A 487 9.93 -12.83 5.92
N PRO A 488 10.16 -12.27 4.72
CA PRO A 488 10.99 -12.92 3.70
C PRO A 488 12.50 -12.90 4.03
N VAL A 489 12.93 -12.01 4.93
CA VAL A 489 14.31 -11.85 5.40
C VAL A 489 14.29 -11.55 6.92
N GLU A 490 15.31 -11.99 7.66
CA GLU A 490 15.32 -11.89 9.13
C GLU A 490 15.47 -10.44 9.60
N GLU A 491 16.21 -9.63 8.85
CA GLU A 491 16.40 -8.19 9.11
C GLU A 491 15.06 -7.44 9.09
N ALA A 492 14.11 -7.91 8.28
CA ALA A 492 12.75 -7.37 8.23
C ALA A 492 11.95 -7.70 9.50
N ARG A 493 12.09 -8.95 9.97
CA ARG A 493 11.49 -9.38 11.24
C ARG A 493 12.10 -8.61 12.42
N ASN A 494 13.41 -8.46 12.44
CA ASN A 494 14.12 -7.72 13.47
C ASN A 494 13.61 -6.27 13.59
N SER A 495 13.60 -5.54 12.46
CA SER A 495 13.12 -4.15 12.43
C SER A 495 11.66 -4.03 12.89
N ASN A 496 10.76 -4.84 12.31
CA ASN A 496 9.33 -4.72 12.59
C ASN A 496 8.98 -5.12 14.03
N MET A 497 9.64 -6.14 14.60
CA MET A 497 9.41 -6.52 16.00
C MET A 497 10.01 -5.52 16.99
N ARG A 498 11.10 -4.83 16.63
CA ARG A 498 11.78 -3.85 17.50
C ARG A 498 11.05 -2.51 17.56
N HIS A 499 10.53 -2.04 16.42
CA HIS A 499 9.98 -0.69 16.27
C HIS A 499 8.46 -0.67 16.05
N ARG A 500 7.89 -1.78 15.58
CA ARG A 500 6.46 -1.98 15.34
C ARG A 500 5.77 -0.86 14.55
N PRO A 501 6.34 -0.31 13.47
CA PRO A 501 5.68 0.73 12.69
C PRO A 501 4.43 0.21 11.97
N ILE A 502 3.44 1.09 11.84
CA ILE A 502 2.25 0.89 11.02
C ILE A 502 2.00 2.15 10.19
N GLY A 503 1.24 2.01 9.10
CA GLY A 503 0.83 3.13 8.25
C GLY A 503 -0.67 3.12 7.98
N LEU A 504 -1.38 4.01 8.67
CA LEU A 504 -2.77 4.32 8.39
C LEU A 504 -2.83 5.42 7.32
N GLY A 505 -3.56 5.13 6.25
CA GLY A 505 -3.87 6.09 5.20
C GLY A 505 -5.37 6.32 5.05
N VAL A 506 -5.72 7.08 4.02
CA VAL A 506 -7.10 7.40 3.68
C VAL A 506 -7.34 7.16 2.18
N GLN A 507 -8.61 7.07 1.81
CA GLN A 507 -9.07 7.11 0.43
C GLN A 507 -10.40 7.87 0.37
N GLY A 508 -10.73 8.38 -0.82
CA GLY A 508 -11.99 9.09 -1.06
C GLY A 508 -12.09 10.46 -0.39
N LEU A 509 -10.96 11.18 -0.22
CA LEU A 509 -10.98 12.55 0.30
C LEU A 509 -11.75 13.49 -0.64
N ALA A 510 -11.53 13.34 -1.95
CA ALA A 510 -12.25 14.12 -2.96
C ALA A 510 -13.76 13.82 -2.96
N ASP A 511 -14.15 12.55 -2.85
CA ASP A 511 -15.56 12.16 -2.76
C ASP A 511 -16.22 12.73 -1.49
N THR A 512 -15.49 12.70 -0.37
CA THR A 512 -15.94 13.29 0.91
C THR A 512 -16.26 14.78 0.76
N PHE A 513 -15.35 15.55 0.15
CA PHE A 513 -15.59 16.96 -0.12
C PHE A 513 -16.76 17.18 -1.08
N ALA A 514 -16.86 16.38 -2.15
CA ALA A 514 -17.97 16.46 -3.09
C ALA A 514 -19.33 16.17 -2.41
N MET A 515 -19.41 15.15 -1.55
CA MET A 515 -20.63 14.80 -0.81
C MET A 515 -21.09 15.90 0.15
N LEU A 516 -20.14 16.67 0.71
CA LEU A 516 -20.37 17.81 1.59
C LEU A 516 -20.55 19.14 0.84
N GLY A 517 -20.45 19.14 -0.50
CA GLY A 517 -20.58 20.35 -1.31
C GLY A 517 -19.40 21.33 -1.15
N MET A 518 -18.22 20.82 -0.79
CA MET A 518 -17.00 21.60 -0.59
C MET A 518 -16.11 21.54 -1.83
N TYR A 519 -15.55 22.68 -2.22
CA TYR A 519 -14.48 22.72 -3.23
C TYR A 519 -13.15 22.34 -2.57
N PHE A 520 -12.31 21.59 -3.28
CA PHE A 520 -11.05 21.09 -2.74
C PHE A 520 -10.15 22.19 -2.12
N GLU A 521 -10.12 23.38 -2.74
CA GLU A 521 -9.28 24.51 -2.32
C GLU A 521 -9.95 25.45 -1.31
N SER A 522 -11.21 25.18 -0.94
CA SER A 522 -11.99 26.01 0.00
C SER A 522 -11.43 25.97 1.42
N ASP A 523 -11.69 27.02 2.21
CA ASP A 523 -11.22 27.08 3.59
C ASP A 523 -11.94 26.06 4.49
N GLU A 524 -13.19 25.73 4.16
CA GLU A 524 -13.96 24.65 4.80
C GLU A 524 -13.30 23.28 4.55
N ALA A 525 -12.87 22.99 3.31
CA ALA A 525 -12.17 21.75 2.99
C ALA A 525 -10.80 21.67 3.70
N LYS A 526 -10.06 22.78 3.80
CA LYS A 526 -8.79 22.83 4.57
C LYS A 526 -9.01 22.55 6.06
N ALA A 527 -10.05 23.13 6.65
CA ALA A 527 -10.41 22.91 8.05
C ALA A 527 -10.81 21.44 8.29
N LEU A 528 -11.70 20.90 7.45
CA LEU A 528 -12.12 19.51 7.52
C LEU A 528 -10.95 18.54 7.33
N ASN A 529 -10.05 18.81 6.38
CA ASN A 529 -8.84 18.03 6.19
C ASN A 529 -8.01 17.96 7.48
N LYS A 530 -7.79 19.10 8.13
CA LYS A 530 -7.07 19.15 9.42
C LYS A 530 -7.77 18.31 10.49
N GLU A 531 -9.09 18.45 10.63
CA GLU A 531 -9.87 17.73 11.65
C GLU A 531 -9.93 16.20 11.40
N ILE A 532 -10.01 15.77 10.13
CA ILE A 532 -9.97 14.35 9.76
C ILE A 532 -8.62 13.75 10.20
N PHE A 533 -7.50 14.35 9.80
CA PHE A 533 -6.18 13.82 10.14
C PHE A 533 -5.84 13.98 11.62
N GLU A 534 -6.33 15.03 12.28
CA GLU A 534 -6.24 15.18 13.74
C GLU A 534 -6.94 14.01 14.45
N THR A 535 -8.15 13.67 14.00
CA THR A 535 -8.94 12.56 14.55
C THR A 535 -8.28 11.20 14.34
N ILE A 536 -7.79 10.93 13.13
CA ILE A 536 -7.09 9.67 12.82
C ILE A 536 -5.83 9.55 13.68
N TYR A 537 -5.05 10.63 13.80
CA TYR A 537 -3.83 10.60 14.59
C TYR A 537 -4.12 10.41 16.09
N PHE A 538 -5.15 11.08 16.62
CA PHE A 538 -5.55 10.96 18.03
C PHE A 538 -6.00 9.53 18.35
N ALA A 539 -6.84 8.94 17.50
CA ALA A 539 -7.31 7.57 17.65
C ALA A 539 -6.17 6.54 17.60
N ALA A 540 -5.24 6.70 16.63
CA ALA A 540 -4.11 5.80 16.47
C ALA A 540 -3.12 5.90 17.65
N CYS A 541 -2.85 7.11 18.15
CA CYS A 541 -2.05 7.31 19.36
C CYS A 541 -2.72 6.66 20.57
N THR A 542 -4.03 6.81 20.72
CA THR A 542 -4.78 6.24 21.84
C THR A 542 -4.75 4.72 21.80
N ALA A 543 -5.06 4.10 20.66
CA ALA A 543 -4.98 2.64 20.48
C ALA A 543 -3.57 2.09 20.73
N SER A 544 -2.53 2.78 20.24
CA SER A 544 -1.14 2.38 20.44
C SER A 544 -0.71 2.49 21.91
N LYS A 545 -1.17 3.52 22.63
CA LYS A 545 -0.95 3.68 24.07
C LYS A 545 -1.69 2.61 24.86
N ASP A 546 -2.96 2.33 24.54
CA ASP A 546 -3.75 1.31 25.23
C ASP A 546 -3.18 -0.10 25.03
N ALA A 547 -2.69 -0.40 23.82
CA ALA A 547 -1.95 -1.63 23.58
C ALA A 547 -0.63 -1.71 24.37
N ALA A 548 0.05 -0.58 24.60
CA ALA A 548 1.26 -0.53 25.43
C ALA A 548 0.99 -0.80 26.91
N ILE A 549 -0.20 -0.43 27.42
CA ILE A 549 -0.61 -0.78 28.80
C ILE A 549 -0.70 -2.29 28.98
N VAL A 550 -1.19 -3.01 27.96
CA VAL A 550 -1.37 -4.47 28.01
C VAL A 550 -0.07 -5.22 27.72
N ASP A 551 0.61 -4.87 26.62
CA ASP A 551 1.73 -5.65 26.07
C ASP A 551 3.11 -5.01 26.29
N GLY A 552 3.15 -3.84 26.93
CA GLY A 552 4.33 -2.99 27.04
C GLY A 552 4.60 -2.17 25.76
N PRO A 553 5.39 -1.08 25.88
CA PRO A 553 5.79 -0.29 24.72
C PRO A 553 6.72 -1.06 23.77
N TYR A 554 6.85 -0.59 22.52
CA TYR A 554 7.85 -1.17 21.61
C TYR A 554 9.28 -1.02 22.15
N SER A 555 10.15 -1.96 21.80
CA SER A 555 11.47 -2.14 22.41
C SER A 555 12.35 -0.89 22.36
N SER A 556 12.24 -0.07 21.31
CA SER A 556 13.03 1.15 21.13
C SER A 556 12.28 2.45 21.48
N PHE A 557 11.20 2.37 22.28
CA PHE A 557 10.40 3.54 22.67
C PHE A 557 11.22 4.53 23.49
N LYS A 558 12.00 4.05 24.46
CA LYS A 558 12.81 4.91 25.31
C LYS A 558 13.79 5.75 24.49
N GLY A 559 13.69 7.07 24.61
CA GLY A 559 14.53 8.03 23.92
C GLY A 559 13.91 8.63 22.65
N SER A 560 12.78 8.07 22.17
CA SER A 560 12.00 8.67 21.09
C SER A 560 11.40 10.02 21.50
N PRO A 561 11.02 10.89 20.55
CA PRO A 561 10.21 12.08 20.82
C PRO A 561 8.95 11.78 21.64
N ALA A 562 8.18 10.74 21.28
CA ALA A 562 6.95 10.37 21.99
C ALA A 562 7.22 10.01 23.46
N SER A 563 8.35 9.37 23.78
CA SER A 563 8.74 9.09 25.18
C SER A 563 9.00 10.34 26.03
N LYS A 564 9.08 11.52 25.40
CA LYS A 564 9.25 12.83 26.03
C LYS A 564 7.98 13.68 25.93
N GLY A 565 6.85 13.11 25.48
CA GLY A 565 5.59 13.82 25.27
C GLY A 565 5.55 14.68 24.01
N LEU A 566 6.49 14.50 23.08
CA LEU A 566 6.49 15.19 21.78
C LEU A 566 5.83 14.32 20.72
N LEU A 567 4.68 14.77 20.23
CA LEU A 567 3.93 14.15 19.14
C LEU A 567 4.23 14.86 17.81
N GLN A 568 3.67 14.34 16.72
CA GLN A 568 4.05 14.78 15.37
C GLN A 568 3.88 16.28 15.19
N PHE A 569 2.74 16.86 15.57
CA PHE A 569 2.48 18.30 15.43
C PHE A 569 3.43 19.17 16.26
N ASP A 570 3.97 18.68 17.38
CA ASP A 570 5.00 19.40 18.15
C ASP A 570 6.30 19.50 17.34
N LEU A 571 6.64 18.47 16.55
CA LEU A 571 7.81 18.48 15.67
C LEU A 571 7.63 19.40 14.45
N TRP A 572 6.40 19.88 14.21
CA TRP A 572 6.08 20.89 13.20
C TRP A 572 5.86 22.28 13.82
N ASP A 573 6.09 22.45 15.12
CA ASP A 573 5.79 23.68 15.87
C ASP A 573 4.32 24.14 15.72
N MET A 574 3.40 23.18 15.56
CA MET A 574 1.96 23.44 15.40
C MET A 574 1.24 23.39 16.74
N ASN A 575 0.79 24.55 17.22
CA ASN A 575 0.09 24.69 18.51
C ASN A 575 -1.44 24.82 18.37
N GLU A 576 -1.95 24.97 17.14
CA GLU A 576 -3.39 25.13 16.89
C GLU A 576 -4.05 23.79 16.62
N HIS A 577 -5.01 23.42 17.46
CA HIS A 577 -5.83 22.21 17.36
C HIS A 577 -7.30 22.58 17.14
N SER A 578 -8.12 21.63 16.67
CA SER A 578 -9.58 21.87 16.54
C SER A 578 -10.29 22.02 17.89
N GLY A 579 -9.65 21.59 18.98
CA GLY A 579 -10.25 21.51 20.32
C GLY A 579 -11.18 20.30 20.50
N ARG A 580 -11.24 19.39 19.52
CA ARG A 580 -12.07 18.18 19.55
C ARG A 580 -11.53 17.11 20.50
N TRP A 581 -10.21 17.01 20.60
CA TRP A 581 -9.52 15.93 21.29
C TRP A 581 -8.58 16.44 22.39
N ASP A 582 -8.51 15.74 23.52
CA ASP A 582 -7.68 16.10 24.68
C ASP A 582 -6.25 15.58 24.51
N TRP A 583 -5.45 16.34 23.76
CA TRP A 583 -4.04 16.03 23.52
C TRP A 583 -3.17 16.08 24.77
N ASP A 584 -3.50 16.92 25.75
CA ASP A 584 -2.70 17.09 26.96
C ASP A 584 -2.77 15.84 27.84
N SER A 585 -3.97 15.30 28.04
CA SER A 585 -4.16 14.03 28.75
C SER A 585 -3.49 12.88 28.00
N LEU A 586 -3.70 12.78 26.68
CA LEU A 586 -3.09 11.71 25.88
C LEU A 586 -1.56 11.74 25.90
N LYS A 587 -0.93 12.93 25.85
CA LYS A 587 0.53 13.07 25.98
C LYS A 587 1.04 12.59 27.34
N GLN A 588 0.34 12.92 28.42
CA GLN A 588 0.71 12.46 29.77
C GLN A 588 0.64 10.94 29.86
N GLU A 589 -0.44 10.34 29.36
CA GLU A 589 -0.61 8.89 29.34
C GLU A 589 0.43 8.18 28.46
N ILE A 590 0.81 8.77 27.31
CA ILE A 590 1.89 8.25 26.46
C ILE A 590 3.24 8.29 27.18
N VAL A 591 3.53 9.33 27.96
CA VAL A 591 4.76 9.39 28.75
C VAL A 591 4.75 8.35 29.89
N GLU A 592 3.59 8.14 30.52
CA GLU A 592 3.45 7.20 31.63
C GLU A 592 3.49 5.73 31.17
N HIS A 593 2.74 5.38 30.14
CA HIS A 593 2.51 4.00 29.71
C HIS A 593 3.30 3.60 28.47
N GLY A 594 3.70 4.58 27.66
CA GLY A 594 4.37 4.37 26.39
C GLY A 594 3.42 4.16 25.21
N MET A 595 3.98 3.74 24.08
CA MET A 595 3.25 3.41 22.85
C MET A 595 3.70 2.06 22.32
N ARG A 596 2.77 1.32 21.70
CA ARG A 596 3.04 0.00 21.11
C ARG A 596 3.67 0.08 19.73
N ASN A 597 3.48 1.18 19.02
CA ASN A 597 3.93 1.39 17.64
C ASN A 597 4.75 2.69 17.52
N SER A 598 5.89 2.64 16.83
CA SER A 598 6.78 3.81 16.68
C SER A 598 6.28 4.86 15.69
N LEU A 599 5.57 4.44 14.64
CA LEU A 599 4.95 5.27 13.62
C LEU A 599 3.53 4.74 13.37
N LEU A 600 2.63 5.64 12.95
CA LEU A 600 1.18 5.36 12.93
C LEU A 600 0.50 5.68 11.59
N LEU A 601 0.78 6.85 11.01
CA LEU A 601 0.09 7.36 9.83
C LEU A 601 1.08 7.45 8.66
N ALA A 602 0.64 6.97 7.50
CA ALA A 602 1.34 7.08 6.24
C ALA A 602 0.33 6.94 5.08
N PRO A 603 -0.30 8.04 4.64
CA PRO A 603 -1.23 8.01 3.50
C PRO A 603 -0.53 7.50 2.23
N MET A 604 -0.93 6.31 1.80
CA MET A 604 -0.36 5.59 0.65
C MET A 604 -1.23 5.77 -0.60
N PRO A 605 -0.66 5.62 -1.81
CA PRO A 605 -1.45 5.39 -3.01
C PRO A 605 -2.39 4.19 -2.84
N THR A 606 -3.69 4.41 -3.08
CA THR A 606 -4.73 3.39 -2.89
C THR A 606 -5.25 2.79 -4.19
N ALA A 607 -4.56 2.99 -5.32
CA ALA A 607 -4.93 2.59 -6.69
C ALA A 607 -5.82 1.34 -6.83
N SER A 608 -5.46 0.21 -6.21
CA SER A 608 -6.27 -1.01 -6.30
C SER A 608 -7.39 -1.08 -5.26
N THR A 609 -7.15 -0.63 -4.04
CA THR A 609 -8.10 -0.75 -2.92
C THR A 609 -9.19 0.31 -2.95
N SER A 610 -8.90 1.51 -3.43
CA SER A 610 -9.90 2.55 -3.69
C SER A 610 -10.82 2.18 -4.84
N GLN A 611 -10.28 1.53 -5.89
CA GLN A 611 -11.08 0.98 -6.96
C GLN A 611 -12.05 -0.12 -6.47
N ILE A 612 -11.61 -0.99 -5.54
CA ILE A 612 -12.49 -2.00 -4.93
C ILE A 612 -13.65 -1.36 -4.18
N LEU A 613 -13.39 -0.30 -3.42
CA LEU A 613 -14.42 0.41 -2.65
C LEU A 613 -15.17 1.49 -3.44
N GLY A 614 -14.84 1.70 -4.72
CA GLY A 614 -15.48 2.72 -5.56
C GLY A 614 -15.17 4.16 -5.16
N ASN A 615 -14.02 4.41 -4.54
CA ASN A 615 -13.59 5.75 -4.09
C ASN A 615 -12.51 6.33 -5.00
N ASN A 616 -12.39 7.67 -5.00
CA ASN A 616 -11.23 8.35 -5.55
C ASN A 616 -9.96 7.97 -4.77
N GLU A 617 -8.82 8.00 -5.48
CA GLU A 617 -7.52 7.74 -4.87
C GLU A 617 -7.17 8.82 -3.82
N CYS A 618 -6.24 8.47 -2.92
CA CYS A 618 -5.90 9.17 -1.68
C CYS A 618 -5.56 10.65 -1.81
#